data_AF-A0A3N5GLS3-F1
#
_entry.id   AF-A0A3N5GLS3-F1
#
_cell.length_a   1.000
_cell.length_b   1.000
_cell.length_c   1.000
_cell.angle_alpha   90.00
_cell.angle_beta   90.00
_cell.angle_gamma   90.00
#
_symmetry.space_group_name_H-M   'P 1'
#
loop_
_entity.id
_entity.type
_entity.pdbx_description
1 polymer ?
#
loop_
_entity_poly.entity_id
_entity_poly.type
_entity_poly.pdbx_seq_one_letter_code
_entity_poly.pdbx_strand_id
1 'polypeptide(L)'
;DVVRRVAAIRQRTRLPVGVGFGIRDGATASAVAEAADAVIIGTRTIQLLEDGPPGQAPERARAFMAGIRTALDRGKQTEVTP
;
A
#
# COMPACT_ATOMS: atom_id res chain seq x y z
N ASP A 1 -14.12 -2.82 7.79
CA ASP A 1 -14.07 -1.55 8.55
C ASP A 1 -13.37 -0.42 7.78
N VAL A 2 -12.15 -0.63 7.26
CA VAL A 2 -11.39 0.37 6.47
C VAL A 2 -12.22 0.99 5.33
N VAL A 3 -12.83 0.17 4.48
CA VAL A 3 -13.67 0.63 3.35
C VAL A 3 -14.75 1.62 3.79
N ARG A 4 -15.49 1.30 4.85
CA ARG A 4 -16.56 2.16 5.39
C ARG A 4 -16.03 3.49 5.88
N ARG A 5 -14.88 3.49 6.57
CA ARG A 5 -14.24 4.71 7.07
C ARG A 5 -13.75 5.60 5.93
N VAL A 6 -13.13 5.02 4.90
CA VAL A 6 -12.66 5.78 3.75
C VAL A 6 -13.84 6.40 2.98
N ALA A 7 -14.92 5.65 2.78
CA ALA A 7 -16.14 6.18 2.13
C ALA A 7 -16.71 7.40 2.89
N ALA A 8 -16.78 7.34 4.22
CA ALA A 8 -17.25 8.46 5.03
C ALA A 8 -16.34 9.70 4.95
N ILE A 9 -15.02 9.50 4.84
CA ILE A 9 -14.06 10.60 4.66
C ILE A 9 -14.21 11.21 3.27
N ARG A 10 -14.33 10.40 2.21
CA ARG A 10 -14.50 10.86 0.82
C ARG A 10 -15.76 11.71 0.62
N GLN A 11 -16.81 11.48 1.40
CA GLN A 11 -18.01 12.34 1.37
C GLN A 11 -17.75 13.78 1.87
N ARG A 12 -16.63 14.02 2.58
CA ARG A 12 -16.31 15.30 3.22
C ARG A 12 -15.14 16.04 2.58
N THR A 13 -14.48 15.44 1.59
CA THR A 13 -13.32 16.04 0.92
C THR A 13 -13.22 15.62 -0.54
N ARG A 14 -12.67 16.51 -1.37
CA ARG A 14 -12.30 16.19 -2.76
C ARG A 14 -10.84 15.75 -2.90
N LEU A 15 -10.08 15.79 -1.81
CA LEU A 15 -8.67 15.38 -1.81
C LEU A 15 -8.57 13.84 -1.83
N PRO A 16 -7.51 13.29 -2.47
CA PRO A 16 -7.22 11.87 -2.41
C PRO A 16 -7.04 11.38 -0.96
N VAL A 17 -7.56 10.19 -0.64
CA VAL A 17 -7.49 9.60 0.69
C VAL A 17 -6.52 8.42 0.68
N GLY A 18 -5.42 8.56 1.42
CA GLY A 18 -4.47 7.48 1.69
C GLY A 18 -4.78 6.73 2.99
N VAL A 19 -4.51 5.43 3.02
CA VAL A 19 -4.67 4.58 4.22
C VAL A 19 -3.34 3.98 4.64
N GLY A 20 -3.00 4.08 5.93
CA GLY A 20 -1.70 3.66 6.48
C GLY A 20 -1.73 2.67 7.63
N PHE A 21 -2.82 1.94 7.85
CA PHE A 21 -2.96 1.06 9.00
C PHE A 21 -2.96 -0.42 8.60
N GLY A 22 -2.10 -1.22 9.24
CA GLY A 22 -2.13 -2.69 9.14
C GLY A 22 -1.62 -3.29 7.83
N ILE A 23 -0.98 -2.51 6.95
CA ILE A 23 -0.45 -3.01 5.68
C ILE A 23 0.94 -3.63 5.92
N ARG A 24 1.10 -4.92 5.59
CA ARG A 24 2.33 -5.67 5.86
C ARG A 24 2.88 -6.41 4.64
N ASP A 25 2.06 -6.59 3.61
CA ASP A 25 2.38 -7.34 2.40
C ASP A 25 1.52 -6.84 1.22
N GLY A 26 1.77 -7.44 0.04
CA GLY A 26 1.05 -7.09 -1.18
C GLY A 26 -0.44 -7.40 -1.12
N ALA A 27 -0.84 -8.47 -0.44
CA ALA A 27 -2.24 -8.87 -0.35
C ALA A 27 -3.06 -7.85 0.46
N THR A 28 -2.55 -7.47 1.64
CA THR A 28 -3.16 -6.39 2.44
C THR A 28 -3.11 -5.04 1.72
N ALA A 29 -2.04 -4.74 0.99
CA ALA A 29 -1.96 -3.52 0.19
C ALA A 29 -3.04 -3.46 -0.90
N SER A 30 -3.23 -4.54 -1.68
CA SER A 30 -4.27 -4.63 -2.69
C SER A 30 -5.67 -4.49 -2.10
N ALA A 31 -5.97 -5.21 -1.01
CA ALA A 31 -7.28 -5.12 -0.36
C ALA A 31 -7.62 -3.71 0.15
N VAL A 32 -6.61 -2.94 0.58
CA VAL A 32 -6.80 -1.54 0.99
C VAL A 32 -6.94 -0.61 -0.22
N ALA A 33 -6.19 -0.86 -1.28
CA ALA A 33 -6.22 -0.06 -2.50
C ALA A 33 -7.57 -0.11 -3.24
N GLU A 34 -8.37 -1.16 -3.05
CA GLU A 34 -9.76 -1.20 -3.55
C GLU A 34 -10.64 -0.07 -3.02
N ALA A 35 -10.31 0.49 -1.85
CA ALA A 35 -11.13 1.51 -1.20
C ALA A 35 -10.44 2.86 -1.03
N ALA A 36 -9.13 2.97 -1.30
CA ALA A 36 -8.31 4.15 -1.05
C ALA A 36 -7.46 4.52 -2.26
N ASP A 37 -7.16 5.81 -2.40
CA ASP A 37 -6.36 6.32 -3.53
C ASP A 37 -4.86 5.99 -3.36
N ALA A 38 -4.43 5.80 -2.10
CA ALA A 38 -3.05 5.47 -1.76
C ALA A 38 -2.96 4.54 -0.54
N VAL A 39 -1.86 3.79 -0.49
CA VAL A 39 -1.51 2.87 0.60
C VAL A 39 -0.18 3.32 1.21
N ILE A 40 -0.12 3.46 2.53
CA ILE A 40 1.05 3.96 3.27
C ILE A 40 1.60 2.82 4.14
N ILE A 41 2.89 2.50 3.98
CA ILE A 41 3.53 1.40 4.71
C ILE A 41 4.69 1.95 5.54
N GLY A 42 4.42 2.28 6.80
CA GLY A 42 5.42 2.82 7.73
C GLY A 42 6.17 1.72 8.49
N THR A 43 5.51 1.13 9.50
CA THR A 43 6.14 0.20 10.45
C THR A 43 6.86 -0.95 9.78
N ARG A 44 6.27 -1.57 8.76
CA ARG A 44 6.92 -2.70 8.06
C ARG A 44 8.19 -2.28 7.32
N THR A 45 8.20 -1.08 6.74
CA THR A 45 9.38 -0.53 6.05
C THR A 45 10.51 -0.28 7.03
N ILE A 46 10.22 0.31 8.19
CA ILE A 46 11.22 0.54 9.25
C ILE A 46 11.83 -0.80 9.71
N GLN A 47 10.98 -1.80 10.00
CA GLN A 47 11.44 -3.12 10.40
C GLN A 47 12.36 -3.77 9.35
N LEU A 48 12.09 -3.59 8.05
CA LEU A 48 12.95 -4.11 6.98
C LEU A 48 14.30 -3.41 6.91
N LEU A 49 14.34 -2.11 7.20
CA LEU A 49 15.58 -1.35 7.22
C LEU A 49 16.48 -1.80 8.38
N GLU A 50 15.87 -2.10 9.53
CA GLU A 50 16.55 -2.59 10.74
C GLU A 50 16.96 -4.08 10.66
N ASP A 51 16.35 -4.86 9.77
CA ASP A 51 16.54 -6.31 9.67
C ASP A 51 17.83 -6.69 8.92
N GLY A 52 18.95 -6.81 9.64
CA GLY A 52 20.23 -7.29 9.10
C GLY A 52 21.23 -6.18 8.78
N PRO A 53 22.27 -6.44 7.96
CA PRO A 53 23.35 -5.48 7.76
C PRO A 53 22.85 -4.14 7.18
N PRO A 54 23.29 -2.98 7.72
CA PRO A 54 22.87 -1.65 7.24
C PRO A 54 23.12 -1.43 5.75
N GLY A 55 24.24 -1.94 5.23
CA GLY A 55 24.59 -1.83 3.80
C GLY A 55 23.63 -2.54 2.85
N GLN A 56 22.77 -3.44 3.34
CA GLN A 56 21.77 -4.15 2.55
C GLN A 56 20.34 -3.62 2.77
N ALA A 57 20.15 -2.61 3.63
CA ALA A 57 18.85 -2.03 3.92
C ALA A 57 18.14 -1.47 2.67
N PRO A 58 18.82 -0.74 1.75
CA PRO A 58 18.21 -0.26 0.52
C PRO A 58 17.66 -1.39 -0.36
N GLU A 59 18.43 -2.47 -0.56
CA GLU A 59 18.01 -3.65 -1.33
C GLU A 59 16.77 -4.32 -0.74
N ARG A 60 16.71 -4.52 0.58
CA ARG A 60 15.53 -5.11 1.23
C ARG A 60 14.29 -4.22 1.08
N ALA A 61 14.44 -2.92 1.29
CA ALA A 61 13.36 -1.97 1.10
C ALA A 61 12.87 -1.96 -0.36
N ARG A 62 13.80 -1.97 -1.33
CA ARG A 62 13.48 -2.04 -2.76
C ARG A 62 12.73 -3.32 -3.11
N ALA A 63 13.23 -4.47 -2.67
CA ALA A 63 12.60 -5.77 -2.94
C ALA A 63 11.17 -5.83 -2.38
N PHE A 64 10.98 -5.35 -1.16
CA PHE A 64 9.66 -5.25 -0.55
C PHE A 64 8.73 -4.32 -1.33
N MET A 65 9.16 -3.09 -1.62
CA MET A 65 8.35 -2.11 -2.36
C MET A 65 8.00 -2.61 -3.78
N ALA A 66 8.90 -3.32 -4.46
CA ALA A 66 8.63 -3.94 -5.76
C ALA A 66 7.53 -5.01 -5.66
N GLY A 67 7.54 -5.82 -4.59
CA GLY A 67 6.46 -6.79 -4.31
C GLY A 67 5.11 -6.11 -4.09
N ILE A 68 5.08 -5.03 -3.30
CA ILE A 68 3.88 -4.22 -3.08
C ILE A 68 3.37 -3.65 -4.40
N ARG A 69 4.24 -3.02 -5.20
CA ARG A 69 3.87 -2.41 -6.48
C ARG A 69 3.28 -3.44 -7.44
N THR A 70 3.93 -4.61 -7.55
CA THR A 70 3.43 -5.72 -8.38
C THR A 70 2.02 -6.15 -7.98
N ALA A 71 1.74 -6.28 -6.68
CA ALA A 71 0.41 -6.65 -6.20
C ALA A 71 -0.64 -5.57 -6.51
N LEU A 72 -0.28 -4.29 -6.34
CA LEU A 72 -1.15 -3.16 -6.65
C LEU A 72 -1.39 -2.99 -8.17
N ASP A 73 -0.42 -3.32 -9.02
CA ASP A 73 -0.58 -3.25 -10.48
C ASP A 73 -1.48 -4.35 -11.02
N ARG A 74 -1.37 -5.57 -10.46
CA ARG A 74 -2.24 -6.69 -10.84
C ARG A 74 -3.71 -6.43 -10.51
N GLY A 75 -4.00 -5.75 -9.39
CA GLY A 75 -5.37 -5.37 -9.02
C GLY A 75 -5.99 -4.28 -9.90
N LYS A 76 -5.18 -3.52 -10.65
CA LYS A 76 -5.65 -2.44 -11.54
C LYS A 76 -6.02 -2.88 -12.96
N GLN A 77 -5.76 -4.13 -13.34
CA GLN A 77 -5.97 -4.61 -14.73
C GLN A 77 -7.41 -5.05 -15.04
N THR A 78 -8.42 -4.30 -14.62
CA THR A 78 -9.84 -4.60 -14.91
C THR A 78 -10.53 -3.52 -15.73
N GLU A 79 -9.83 -2.46 -16.16
CA GLU A 79 -10.44 -1.39 -16.98
C GLU A 79 -9.48 -0.91 -18.08
N VAL A 80 -9.43 -1.67 -19.17
CA VAL A 80 -9.09 -1.16 -20.50
C VAL A 80 -10.15 -1.75 -21.44
N THR A 81 -11.29 -1.09 -21.54
CA THR A 81 -12.24 -1.33 -22.64
C THR A 81 -11.71 -0.61 -23.89
N PRO A 82 -11.67 -1.29 -25.06
CA PRO A 82 -11.14 -0.73 -26.31
C PRO A 82 -11.93 0.47 -26.84
#